data_AF-M1EBW2-F1
#
_entry.id   AF-M1EBW2-F1
#
_cell.length_a   1.000
_cell.length_b   1.000
_cell.length_c   1.000
_cell.angle_alpha   90.00
_cell.angle_beta   90.00
_cell.angle_gamma   90.00
#
_symmetry.space_group_name_H-M   'P 1'
#
loop_
_entity.id
_entity.type
_entity.pdbx_description
1 polymer ?
#
loop_
_entity_poly.entity_id
_entity_poly.type
_entity_poly.pdbx_seq_one_letter_code
_entity_poly.pdbx_strand_id
1 'polypeptide(L)'
;EWTPWGSWSRCSSSCGRGLSVRSRRCVWFPGEEPCWGDSHEYRLCRLPDCPLGAIPFRDLQCAIYNGHPVLGSQKTYQWVPFYGAPNQCDLNCLAEGHAFYHSFGRVLDGTPC
;
A
#
# COMPACT_ATOMS: atom_id res chain seq x y z
N GLU A 1 -29.68 0.80 4.02
CA GLU A 1 -29.29 2.18 3.61
C GLU A 1 -27.82 2.47 3.94
N TRP A 2 -27.15 3.30 3.13
CA TRP A 2 -25.81 3.80 3.43
C TRP A 2 -25.83 4.92 4.48
N THR A 3 -24.93 4.88 5.45
CA THR A 3 -24.65 6.06 6.29
C THR A 3 -24.07 7.19 5.43
N PRO A 4 -24.14 8.44 5.91
CA PRO A 4 -23.32 9.51 5.36
C PRO A 4 -21.85 9.12 5.32
N TRP A 5 -21.12 9.66 4.36
CA TRP A 5 -19.68 9.53 4.31
C TRP A 5 -19.03 10.15 5.55
N GLY A 6 -18.08 9.43 6.13
CA GLY A 6 -17.20 9.97 7.16
C GLY A 6 -16.28 11.07 6.61
N SER A 7 -15.56 11.73 7.52
CA SER A 7 -14.49 12.66 7.15
C SER A 7 -13.35 11.93 6.43
N TRP A 8 -12.69 12.64 5.52
CA TRP A 8 -11.44 12.18 4.92
C TRP A 8 -10.36 11.93 5.98
N SER A 9 -9.65 10.82 5.85
CA SER A 9 -8.46 10.52 6.63
C SER A 9 -7.35 11.53 6.35
N ARG A 10 -6.35 11.55 7.23
CA ARG A 10 -5.06 12.17 6.90
C ARG A 10 -4.46 11.51 5.66
N CYS A 11 -3.63 12.27 4.95
CA CYS A 11 -2.88 11.75 3.81
C CYS A 11 -1.96 10.61 4.27
N SER A 12 -1.82 9.55 3.46
CA SER A 12 -0.94 8.42 3.77
C SER A 12 0.55 8.77 3.73
N SER A 13 0.90 9.87 3.05
CA SER A 13 2.26 10.42 3.01
C SER A 13 2.34 11.74 3.79
N SER A 14 3.55 12.12 4.19
CA SER A 14 3.84 13.41 4.85
C SER A 14 4.39 14.47 3.90
N CYS A 15 4.80 14.08 2.69
CA CYS A 15 5.29 14.94 1.62
C CYS A 15 4.93 14.34 0.25
N GLY A 16 5.09 15.13 -0.81
CA GLY A 16 4.85 14.73 -2.19
C GLY A 16 3.39 14.37 -2.47
N ARG A 17 3.15 13.14 -2.92
CA ARG A 17 1.81 12.63 -3.24
C ARG A 17 1.47 11.50 -2.28
N GLY A 18 0.23 11.47 -1.79
CA GLY A 18 -0.30 10.35 -1.02
C GLY A 18 -1.78 10.12 -1.30
N LEU A 19 -2.39 9.24 -0.51
CA LEU A 19 -3.81 8.90 -0.61
C LEU A 19 -4.56 9.28 0.66
N SER A 20 -5.79 9.77 0.51
CA SER A 20 -6.73 10.01 1.59
C SER A 20 -7.97 9.17 1.33
N VAL A 21 -8.50 8.54 2.38
CA VAL A 21 -9.65 7.65 2.30
C VAL A 21 -10.78 8.16 3.20
N ARG A 22 -12.01 8.01 2.75
CA ARG A 22 -13.20 8.13 3.61
C ARG A 22 -14.03 6.87 3.51
N SER A 23 -14.77 6.56 4.56
CA SER A 23 -15.61 5.36 4.62
C SER A 23 -17.04 5.69 5.01
N ARG A 24 -17.95 4.83 4.61
CA ARG A 24 -19.36 4.80 5.03
C ARG A 24 -19.75 3.36 5.35
N ARG A 25 -20.81 3.19 6.13
CA ARG A 25 -21.30 1.87 6.53
C ARG A 25 -22.64 1.59 5.89
N CYS A 26 -22.87 0.33 5.52
CA CYS A 26 -24.20 -0.12 5.13
C CYS A 26 -24.93 -0.57 6.39
N VAL A 27 -26.11 0.00 6.63
CA VAL A 27 -27.04 -0.45 7.66
C VAL A 27 -28.15 -1.21 6.95
N TRP A 28 -28.30 -2.50 7.25
CA TRP A 28 -29.34 -3.37 6.68
C TRP A 28 -29.81 -4.38 7.73
N PHE A 29 -31.05 -4.84 7.62
CA PHE A 29 -31.63 -5.85 8.52
C PHE A 29 -31.65 -7.24 7.90
N PRO A 30 -31.63 -8.33 8.69
CA PRO A 30 -31.77 -9.69 8.16
C PRO A 30 -33.03 -9.83 7.30
N GLY A 31 -32.85 -10.17 6.01
CA GLY A 31 -33.93 -10.27 5.03
C GLY A 31 -34.01 -9.09 4.05
N GLU A 32 -33.27 -8.01 4.28
CA GLU A 32 -33.10 -6.92 3.32
C GLU A 32 -31.92 -7.17 2.37
N GLU A 33 -31.95 -6.56 1.19
CA GLU A 33 -30.80 -6.57 0.30
C GLU A 33 -29.66 -5.70 0.87
N PRO A 34 -28.40 -6.17 0.78
CA PRO A 34 -27.26 -5.35 1.16
C PRO A 34 -27.13 -4.12 0.26
N CYS A 35 -26.50 -3.07 0.79
CA CYS A 35 -26.34 -1.83 0.05
C CYS A 35 -25.44 -2.03 -1.19
N TRP A 36 -25.90 -1.56 -2.33
CA TRP A 36 -25.11 -1.53 -3.57
C TRP A 36 -24.15 -0.35 -3.59
N GLY A 37 -22.92 -0.60 -4.06
CA GLY A 37 -21.84 0.40 -4.22
C GLY A 37 -20.72 0.30 -3.17
N ASP A 38 -19.74 1.19 -3.27
CA ASP A 38 -18.52 1.10 -2.47
C ASP A 38 -18.71 1.63 -1.04
N SER A 39 -18.07 0.96 -0.08
CA SER A 39 -17.99 1.39 1.32
C SER A 39 -16.85 2.37 1.58
N HIS A 40 -15.93 2.52 0.62
CA HIS A 40 -14.73 3.35 0.70
C HIS A 40 -14.61 4.23 -0.54
N GLU A 41 -14.09 5.43 -0.34
CA GLU A 41 -13.75 6.35 -1.42
C GLU A 41 -12.36 6.90 -1.20
N TYR A 42 -11.62 7.04 -2.30
CA TYR A 42 -10.22 7.41 -2.29
C TYR A 42 -10.00 8.69 -3.09
N ARG A 43 -9.07 9.53 -2.61
CA ARG A 43 -8.60 10.69 -3.35
C ARG A 43 -7.10 10.88 -3.18
N LEU A 44 -6.47 11.41 -4.21
CA LEU A 44 -5.07 11.84 -4.13
C LEU A 44 -4.97 13.13 -3.30
N CYS A 45 -4.03 13.14 -2.36
CA CYS A 45 -3.60 14.35 -1.67
C CYS A 45 -2.25 14.80 -2.22
N ARG A 46 -2.11 16.11 -2.41
CA ARG A 46 -0.87 16.77 -2.80
C ARG A 46 -0.34 17.52 -1.59
N LEU A 47 0.92 17.26 -1.26
CA LEU A 47 1.66 17.82 -0.14
C LEU A 47 2.89 18.55 -0.69
N PRO A 48 3.57 19.37 0.13
CA PRO A 48 4.86 19.93 -0.24
C PRO A 48 5.85 18.85 -0.65
N ASP A 49 6.76 19.18 -1.56
CA ASP A 49 7.75 18.23 -2.06
C ASP A 49 8.56 17.60 -0.92
N CYS A 50 8.96 16.35 -1.14
CA CYS A 50 9.77 15.63 -0.17
C CYS A 50 11.17 16.24 -0.06
N PRO A 51 11.77 16.25 1.15
CA PRO A 51 13.13 16.75 1.33
C PRO A 51 14.11 15.96 0.47
N LEU A 52 15.21 16.60 0.09
CA LEU A 52 16.29 15.95 -0.65
C LEU A 52 16.80 14.75 0.15
N GLY A 53 16.92 13.60 -0.51
CA GLY A 53 17.32 12.34 0.13
C GLY A 53 16.18 11.58 0.85
N ALA A 54 14.92 12.02 0.71
CA ALA A 54 13.80 11.23 1.18
C ALA A 54 13.78 9.85 0.49
N ILE A 55 13.69 8.80 1.30
CA ILE A 55 13.58 7.42 0.81
C ILE A 55 12.15 7.20 0.32
N PRO A 56 11.92 6.68 -0.90
CA PRO A 56 10.58 6.41 -1.37
C PRO A 56 9.88 5.33 -0.52
N PHE A 57 8.56 5.42 -0.43
CA PHE A 57 7.77 4.51 0.42
C PHE A 57 7.89 3.04 0.01
N ARG A 58 8.08 2.74 -1.28
CA ARG A 58 8.25 1.36 -1.76
C ARG A 58 9.59 0.78 -1.29
N ASP A 59 10.65 1.57 -1.31
CA ASP A 59 11.98 1.19 -0.81
C ASP A 59 11.94 0.87 0.69
N LEU A 60 11.28 1.72 1.48
CA LEU A 60 11.08 1.46 2.91
C LEU A 60 10.30 0.16 3.15
N GLN A 61 9.27 -0.11 2.35
CA GLN A 61 8.48 -1.34 2.48
C GLN A 61 9.29 -2.60 2.18
N CYS A 62 10.16 -2.59 1.16
CA CYS A 62 11.08 -3.71 0.92
C CYS A 62 12.10 -3.84 2.07
N ALA A 63 12.64 -2.71 2.55
CA ALA A 63 13.66 -2.71 3.59
C ALA A 63 13.18 -3.28 4.94
N ILE A 64 11.88 -3.26 5.22
CA ILE A 64 11.29 -3.92 6.41
C ILE A 64 11.61 -5.42 6.45
N TYR A 65 11.84 -6.06 5.30
CA TYR A 65 12.17 -7.48 5.21
C TYR A 65 13.68 -7.76 5.20
N ASN A 66 14.53 -6.73 5.27
CA ASN A 66 15.99 -6.91 5.27
C ASN A 66 16.44 -7.66 6.51
N GLY A 67 17.29 -8.67 6.33
CA GLY A 67 17.80 -9.47 7.45
C GLY A 67 16.78 -10.42 8.09
N HIS A 68 15.54 -10.47 7.57
CA HIS A 68 14.53 -11.43 8.00
C HIS A 68 14.55 -12.69 7.12
N PRO A 69 14.40 -13.90 7.72
CA PRO A 69 14.37 -15.13 6.95
C PRO A 69 13.11 -15.22 6.10
N VAL A 70 13.28 -15.64 4.85
CA VAL A 70 12.16 -15.80 3.92
C VAL A 70 11.41 -17.10 4.21
N LEU A 71 10.07 -17.06 4.18
CA LEU A 71 9.23 -18.25 4.37
C LEU A 71 9.72 -19.41 3.47
N GLY A 72 10.10 -20.52 4.10
CA GLY A 72 10.64 -21.71 3.41
C GLY A 72 12.16 -21.80 3.32
N SER A 73 12.91 -20.80 3.82
CA SER A 73 14.37 -20.88 3.95
C SER A 73 14.90 -20.12 5.16
N GLN A 74 16.05 -20.52 5.70
CA GLN A 74 16.72 -19.78 6.78
C GLN A 74 17.66 -18.68 6.26
N LYS A 75 17.60 -18.40 4.95
CA LYS A 75 18.43 -17.37 4.30
C LYS A 75 17.78 -16.00 4.44
N THR A 76 18.62 -15.00 4.65
CA THR A 76 18.24 -13.59 4.73
C THR A 76 18.86 -12.84 3.55
N TYR A 77 18.21 -11.77 3.13
CA TYR A 77 18.63 -10.97 1.98
C TYR A 77 18.46 -9.48 2.27
N GLN A 78 19.09 -8.65 1.43
CA GLN A 78 18.75 -7.24 1.29
C GLN A 78 17.80 -7.11 0.11
N TRP A 79 16.77 -6.29 0.26
CA TRP A 79 15.65 -6.18 -0.65
C TRP A 79 15.56 -4.78 -1.22
N VAL A 80 15.41 -4.69 -2.54
CA VAL A 80 15.17 -3.44 -3.26
C VAL A 80 13.90 -3.55 -4.11
N PRO A 81 13.19 -2.44 -4.39
CA PRO A 81 11.99 -2.49 -5.22
C PRO A 81 12.21 -3.11 -6.60
N PHE A 82 11.33 -4.02 -6.99
CA PHE A 82 11.31 -4.62 -8.32
C PHE A 82 10.05 -4.21 -9.10
N TYR A 83 10.24 -3.55 -10.24
CA TYR A 83 9.14 -3.03 -11.07
C TYR A 83 8.83 -3.92 -12.30
N GLY A 84 9.58 -5.01 -12.50
CA GLY A 84 9.40 -5.90 -13.65
C GLY A 84 8.35 -7.00 -13.46
N ALA A 85 7.65 -7.05 -12.32
CA ALA A 85 6.64 -8.07 -12.05
C ALA A 85 5.28 -7.71 -12.70
N PRO A 86 4.43 -8.71 -13.02
CA PRO A 86 3.15 -8.46 -13.69
C PRO A 86 2.19 -7.54 -12.91
N ASN A 87 2.11 -7.71 -11.59
CA ASN A 87 1.30 -6.86 -10.73
C ASN A 87 2.17 -5.84 -10.01
N GLN A 88 2.19 -4.62 -10.53
CA GLN A 88 2.99 -3.53 -9.95
C GLN A 88 2.46 -3.09 -8.59
N CYS A 89 1.19 -3.32 -8.25
CA CYS A 89 0.65 -2.98 -6.93
C CYS A 89 0.96 -4.02 -5.85
N ASP A 90 1.62 -5.12 -6.20
CA ASP A 90 2.25 -5.98 -5.22
C ASP A 90 3.64 -5.44 -4.85
N LEU A 91 4.01 -5.63 -3.58
CA LEU A 91 5.30 -5.31 -3.03
C LEU A 91 6.32 -6.37 -3.49
N ASN A 92 6.71 -6.25 -4.75
CA ASN A 92 7.74 -7.07 -5.35
C ASN A 92 9.10 -6.48 -5.02
N CYS A 93 9.95 -7.28 -4.36
CA CYS A 93 11.28 -6.88 -3.96
C CYS A 93 12.32 -7.86 -4.52
N LEU A 94 13.32 -7.33 -5.22
CA LEU A 94 14.46 -8.08 -5.74
C LEU A 94 15.47 -8.31 -4.60
N ALA A 95 15.99 -9.53 -4.49
CA ALA A 95 17.10 -9.81 -3.60
C ALA A 95 18.39 -9.24 -4.21
N GLU A 96 19.00 -8.27 -3.53
CA GLU A 96 20.21 -7.59 -4.03
C GLU A 96 21.35 -8.58 -4.24
N GLY A 97 21.98 -8.54 -5.42
CA GLY A 97 23.02 -9.50 -5.81
C GLY A 97 22.50 -10.87 -6.26
N HIS A 98 21.18 -11.06 -6.35
CA HIS A 98 20.57 -12.32 -6.76
C HIS A 98 19.57 -12.16 -7.92
N ALA A 99 19.32 -13.25 -8.65
CA ALA A 99 18.47 -13.28 -9.83
C ALA A 99 17.00 -13.68 -9.53
N PHE A 100 16.49 -13.34 -8.35
CA PHE A 100 15.11 -13.62 -7.98
C PHE A 100 14.51 -12.47 -7.17
N TYR A 101 13.19 -12.30 -7.31
CA TYR A 101 12.40 -11.39 -6.49
C TYR A 101 11.36 -12.17 -5.70
N HIS A 102 10.85 -11.56 -4.65
CA HIS A 102 9.75 -12.11 -3.86
C HIS A 102 8.67 -11.04 -3.70
N SER A 103 7.41 -11.45 -3.76
CA SER A 103 6.26 -10.62 -3.43
C SER A 103 5.90 -10.78 -1.96
N PHE A 104 5.85 -9.66 -1.23
CA PHE A 104 5.51 -9.61 0.19
C PHE A 104 4.05 -9.17 0.45
N GLY A 105 3.20 -9.24 -0.57
CA GLY A 105 1.79 -8.82 -0.51
C GLY A 105 1.56 -7.52 -1.27
N ARG A 106 0.56 -6.73 -0.87
CA ARG A 106 0.22 -5.46 -1.53
C ARG A 106 1.03 -4.31 -0.97
N VAL A 107 1.35 -3.33 -1.81
CA VAL A 107 1.93 -2.07 -1.33
C VAL A 107 0.94 -1.28 -0.47
N LEU A 108 1.46 -0.51 0.48
CA LEU A 108 0.66 0.38 1.33
C LEU A 108 -0.01 1.50 0.50
N ASP A 109 -1.20 1.91 0.93
CA ASP A 109 -2.00 2.95 0.26
C ASP A 109 -1.20 4.24 0.03
N GLY A 110 -1.24 4.74 -1.21
CA GLY A 110 -0.47 5.91 -1.65
C GLY A 110 0.94 5.60 -2.14
N THR A 111 1.40 4.34 -2.05
CA THR A 111 2.60 3.90 -2.76
C THR A 111 2.27 3.78 -4.26
N PRO A 112 3.03 4.43 -5.16
CA PRO A 112 2.79 4.30 -6.59
C PRO A 112 2.96 2.86 -7.08
N CYS A 113 1.99 2.41 -7.88
CA CYS A 113 2.17 1.42 -8.93
C CYS A 113 2.37 2.19 -10.26
#